data_AF-A0ABD2JK70-F1
#
_entry.id   AF-A0ABD2JK70-F1
#
_cell.length_a   1.000
_cell.length_b   1.000
_cell.length_c   1.000
_cell.angle_alpha   90.00
_cell.angle_beta   90.00
_cell.angle_gamma   90.00
#
_symmetry.space_group_name_H-M   'P 1'
#
loop_
_entity.id
_entity.type
_entity.pdbx_description
1 polymer ?
#
loop_
_entity_poly.entity_id
_entity_poly.type
_entity_poly.pdbx_seq_one_letter_code
_entity_poly.pdbx_strand_id
1 'polypeptide(L)'
;MASEYCIQVFCRVRPLNESEKKNCSTNVVKFQSKDTIVVGGKPYVYNHVFEPSSNQEAVYNTAARHIVQDVLTGYNGTIFAYGQTSSGKTHTMEGVIGDSEKQGIIPRIVNDIFTHIYNIADTEMEFLIRVSYLYALRVRPSQ
;
A
#
# COMPACT_ATOMS: atom_id res chain seq x y z
N MET A 1 -15.17 2.54 -17.43
CA MET A 1 -14.19 1.78 -18.23
C MET A 1 -13.54 0.81 -17.29
N ALA A 2 -13.77 -0.50 -17.51
CA ALA A 2 -13.11 -1.54 -16.71
C ALA A 2 -11.59 -1.36 -16.84
N SER A 3 -10.87 -1.42 -15.72
CA SER A 3 -9.41 -1.29 -15.70
C SER A 3 -8.77 -2.35 -16.60
N GLU A 4 -7.95 -1.89 -17.54
CA GLU A 4 -7.37 -2.70 -18.63
C GLU A 4 -6.28 -3.68 -18.15
N TYR A 5 -6.04 -3.78 -16.83
CA TYR A 5 -5.00 -4.64 -16.26
C TYR A 5 -5.47 -5.28 -14.94
N CYS A 6 -5.49 -6.62 -14.90
CA CYS A 6 -5.81 -7.42 -13.71
C CYS A 6 -4.75 -7.30 -12.60
N ILE A 7 -3.52 -6.89 -12.94
CA ILE A 7 -2.41 -6.77 -12.00
C ILE A 7 -1.74 -5.41 -12.21
N GLN A 8 -1.60 -4.65 -11.13
CA GLN A 8 -0.86 -3.39 -11.08
C GLN A 8 0.28 -3.48 -10.09
N VAL A 9 1.45 -2.96 -10.48
CA VAL A 9 2.66 -2.94 -9.67
C VAL A 9 3.04 -1.50 -9.37
N PHE A 10 3.11 -1.19 -8.09
CA PHE A 10 3.48 0.13 -7.57
C PHE A 10 4.83 0.05 -6.87
N CYS A 11 5.72 1.00 -7.14
CA CYS A 11 7.00 1.11 -6.43
C CYS A 11 6.91 2.21 -5.38
N ARG A 12 7.29 1.93 -4.13
CA ARG A 12 7.35 2.95 -3.06
C ARG A 12 8.74 3.01 -2.48
N VAL A 13 9.39 4.16 -2.62
CA VAL A 13 10.72 4.41 -2.05
C VAL A 13 10.54 5.11 -0.71
N ARG A 14 11.07 4.54 0.38
CA ARG A 14 11.02 5.17 1.70
C ARG A 14 12.13 6.23 1.87
N PRO A 15 11.96 7.20 2.78
CA PRO A 15 13.05 8.05 3.23
C PRO A 15 14.20 7.26 3.86
N LEU A 16 15.40 7.84 3.83
CA LEU A 16 16.55 7.33 4.58
C LEU A 16 16.26 7.40 6.09
N ASN A 17 16.58 6.32 6.80
CA ASN A 17 16.47 6.27 8.25
C ASN A 17 17.65 7.01 8.92
N GLU A 18 17.58 7.23 10.23
CA GLU A 18 18.62 7.98 10.94
C GLU A 18 20.00 7.31 10.88
N SER A 19 20.04 5.98 10.94
CA SER A 19 21.29 5.21 10.85
C SER A 19 21.96 5.36 9.48
N GLU A 20 21.17 5.35 8.40
CA GLU A 20 21.63 5.56 7.02
C GLU A 20 22.14 6.99 6.82
N LYS A 21 21.44 7.98 7.39
CA LYS A 21 21.90 9.38 7.38
C LYS A 21 23.22 9.54 8.13
N LYS A 22 23.36 8.92 9.31
CA LYS A 22 24.61 8.92 10.10
C LYS A 22 25.76 8.25 9.38
N ASN A 23 25.48 7.21 8.60
CA ASN A 23 26.47 6.49 7.79
C ASN A 23 26.78 7.17 6.45
N CYS A 24 26.27 8.40 6.22
CA CYS A 24 26.43 9.13 4.96
C CYS A 24 25.95 8.34 3.72
N SER A 25 24.99 7.43 3.90
CA SER A 25 24.39 6.69 2.79
C SER A 25 23.64 7.65 1.86
N THR A 26 23.79 7.45 0.56
CA THR A 26 23.08 8.23 -0.46
C THR A 26 21.95 7.41 -1.06
N ASN A 27 20.90 8.09 -1.53
CA ASN A 27 19.83 7.43 -2.26
C ASN A 27 20.34 7.07 -3.66
N VAL A 28 20.40 5.78 -3.97
CA VAL A 28 20.84 5.26 -5.27
C VAL A 28 19.75 5.30 -6.34
N VAL A 29 18.49 5.55 -5.93
CA VAL A 29 17.34 5.60 -6.82
C VAL A 29 17.21 7.00 -7.40
N LYS A 30 17.18 7.09 -8.73
CA LYS A 30 16.85 8.33 -9.46
C LYS A 30 15.44 8.23 -10.00
N PHE A 31 14.65 9.28 -9.82
CA PHE A 31 13.28 9.36 -10.34
C PHE A 31 13.32 10.00 -11.73
N GLN A 32 12.96 9.24 -12.75
CA GLN A 32 12.93 9.74 -14.14
C GLN A 32 11.56 10.34 -14.47
N SER A 33 10.49 9.71 -13.98
CA SER A 33 9.09 10.08 -14.18
C SER A 33 8.22 9.45 -13.08
N LYS A 34 6.90 9.70 -13.13
CA LYS A 34 5.92 9.15 -12.16
C LYS A 34 5.76 7.63 -12.23
N ASP A 35 6.30 6.97 -13.25
CA ASP A 35 6.21 5.54 -13.50
C ASP A 35 7.59 4.86 -13.59
N THR A 36 8.68 5.62 -13.64
CA THR A 36 10.01 5.08 -13.96
C THR A 36 11.08 5.54 -12.96
N ILE A 37 11.81 4.57 -12.42
CA ILE A 37 13.03 4.79 -11.64
C ILE A 37 14.26 4.27 -12.37
N VAL A 38 15.41 4.87 -12.10
CA VAL A 38 16.71 4.43 -12.62
C VAL A 38 17.60 4.02 -11.45
N VAL A 39 18.11 2.78 -11.48
CA VAL A 39 19.04 2.24 -10.48
C VAL A 39 20.23 1.63 -11.21
N GLY A 40 21.44 2.07 -10.86
CA GLY A 40 22.67 1.60 -11.53
C GLY A 40 22.70 1.86 -13.04
N GLY A 41 22.05 2.94 -13.49
CA GLY A 41 21.94 3.30 -14.91
C GLY A 41 20.87 2.53 -15.70
N LYS A 42 20.15 1.60 -15.07
CA LYS A 42 19.07 0.84 -15.72
C LYS A 42 17.68 1.39 -15.31
N PRO A 43 16.78 1.68 -16.26
CA PRO A 43 15.41 2.09 -15.97
C PRO A 43 14.53 0.89 -15.60
N TYR A 44 13.59 1.11 -14.69
CA TYR A 44 12.55 0.16 -14.26
C TYR A 44 11.20 0.87 -14.27
N VAL A 45 10.23 0.31 -15.00
CA VAL A 45 8.91 0.90 -15.22
C VAL A 45 7.86 0.17 -14.38
N TYR A 46 6.96 0.93 -13.78
CA TYR A 46 5.87 0.50 -12.91
C TYR A 46 4.57 1.21 -13.31
N ASN A 47 3.43 0.83 -12.73
CA ASN A 47 2.19 1.59 -12.93
C ASN A 47 2.28 2.98 -12.26
N HIS A 48 2.98 3.06 -11.12
CA HIS A 48 3.32 4.33 -10.48
C HIS A 48 4.48 4.15 -9.50
N VAL A 49 5.24 5.23 -9.29
CA VAL A 49 6.38 5.32 -8.40
C VAL A 49 6.11 6.42 -7.37
N PHE A 50 6.09 6.03 -6.10
CA PHE A 50 6.01 6.93 -4.97
C PHE A 50 7.40 7.32 -4.48
N GLU A 51 7.67 8.61 -4.53
CA GLU A 51 8.88 9.23 -3.97
C GLU A 51 8.85 9.22 -2.42
N PRO A 52 10.01 9.39 -1.75
CA PRO A 52 10.10 9.42 -0.29
C PRO A 52 9.18 10.44 0.42
N SER A 53 8.79 11.50 -0.27
CA SER A 53 7.87 12.53 0.23
C SER A 53 6.38 12.13 0.16
N SER A 54 6.06 11.01 -0.50
CA SER A 54 4.67 10.58 -0.69
C SER A 54 4.02 10.18 0.63
N ASN A 55 2.95 10.88 0.99
CA ASN A 55 2.18 10.61 2.20
C ASN A 55 1.32 9.33 2.05
N GLN A 56 0.81 8.84 3.18
CA GLN A 56 0.04 7.59 3.23
C GLN A 56 -1.28 7.68 2.46
N GLU A 57 -1.92 8.85 2.49
CA GLU A 57 -3.19 9.09 1.81
C GLU A 57 -3.04 9.02 0.29
N ALA A 58 -2.01 9.64 -0.28
CA ALA A 58 -1.72 9.59 -1.71
C ALA A 58 -1.45 8.16 -2.18
N VAL A 59 -0.72 7.38 -1.37
CA VAL A 59 -0.48 5.95 -1.64
C VAL A 59 -1.78 5.17 -1.64
N TYR A 60 -2.65 5.37 -0.65
CA TYR A 60 -3.96 4.72 -0.58
C TYR A 60 -4.86 5.06 -1.77
N ASN A 61 -5.03 6.36 -2.04
CA ASN A 61 -5.88 6.86 -3.13
C ASN A 61 -5.46 6.31 -4.50
N THR A 62 -4.16 6.18 -4.73
CA THR A 62 -3.62 5.72 -6.02
C THR A 62 -3.63 4.20 -6.13
N ALA A 63 -3.22 3.47 -5.09
CA ALA A 63 -2.96 2.04 -5.18
C ALA A 63 -4.12 1.13 -4.72
N ALA A 64 -5.01 1.61 -3.84
CA ALA A 64 -5.97 0.74 -3.14
C ALA A 64 -7.44 1.19 -3.26
N ARG A 65 -7.70 2.49 -3.38
CA ARG A 65 -9.09 3.02 -3.32
C ARG A 65 -10.02 2.42 -4.37
N HIS A 66 -9.55 2.22 -5.59
CA HIS A 66 -10.35 1.59 -6.65
C HIS A 66 -10.70 0.14 -6.33
N ILE A 67 -9.78 -0.61 -5.71
CA ILE A 67 -10.01 -2.00 -5.29
C ILE A 67 -11.12 -2.06 -4.23
N VAL A 68 -11.18 -1.09 -3.32
CA VAL A 68 -12.27 -1.01 -2.33
C VAL A 68 -13.61 -0.79 -3.01
N GLN A 69 -13.67 0.08 -4.02
CA GLN A 69 -14.89 0.30 -4.81
C GLN A 69 -15.33 -0.97 -5.54
N ASP A 70 -14.38 -1.71 -6.13
CA ASP A 70 -14.66 -2.99 -6.78
C ASP A 70 -15.20 -4.02 -5.77
N VAL A 71 -14.64 -4.08 -4.56
CA VAL A 71 -15.13 -4.97 -3.49
C VAL A 71 -16.55 -4.62 -3.05
N LEU A 72 -16.85 -3.33 -2.91
CA LEU A 72 -18.20 -2.86 -2.56
C LEU A 72 -19.24 -3.13 -3.65
N THR A 73 -18.81 -3.32 -4.90
CA THR A 73 -19.69 -3.72 -6.03
C THR A 73 -19.76 -5.23 -6.24
N GLY A 74 -19.11 -6.03 -5.39
CA GLY A 74 -19.19 -7.49 -5.39
C GLY A 74 -18.04 -8.22 -6.07
N TYR A 75 -16.94 -7.54 -6.40
CA TYR A 75 -15.73 -8.17 -6.95
C TYR A 75 -14.70 -8.51 -5.87
N ASN A 76 -13.74 -9.38 -6.20
CA ASN A 76 -12.64 -9.70 -5.31
C ASN A 76 -11.43 -8.79 -5.58
N GLY A 77 -10.82 -8.28 -4.51
CA GLY A 77 -9.61 -7.46 -4.56
C GLY A 77 -8.46 -8.10 -3.78
N THR A 78 -7.22 -7.92 -4.24
CA THR A 78 -6.03 -8.41 -3.50
C THR A 78 -4.89 -7.40 -3.59
N ILE A 79 -4.30 -7.08 -2.45
CA ILE A 79 -3.16 -6.14 -2.33
C ILE A 79 -1.99 -6.87 -1.68
N PHE A 80 -0.83 -6.81 -2.33
CA PHE A 80 0.43 -7.35 -1.81
C PHE A 80 1.41 -6.24 -1.48
N ALA A 81 2.09 -6.35 -0.33
CA ALA A 81 3.25 -5.54 -0.01
C ALA A 81 4.52 -6.39 -0.10
N TYR A 82 5.40 -6.06 -1.02
CA TYR A 82 6.65 -6.78 -1.28
C TYR A 82 7.89 -5.93 -0.99
N GLY A 83 8.96 -6.56 -0.52
CA GLY A 83 10.25 -5.93 -0.25
C GLY A 83 11.03 -6.58 0.88
N GLN A 84 12.30 -6.22 1.02
CA GLN A 84 13.18 -6.72 2.09
C GLN A 84 12.76 -6.23 3.49
N THR A 85 13.35 -6.80 4.54
CA THR A 85 13.20 -6.28 5.91
C THR A 85 13.59 -4.79 5.95
N SER A 86 12.83 -4.00 6.71
CA SER A 86 13.01 -2.55 6.81
C SER A 86 12.77 -1.75 5.52
N SER A 87 12.11 -2.31 4.50
CA SER A 87 11.75 -1.58 3.27
C SER A 87 10.50 -0.69 3.41
N GLY A 88 9.75 -0.81 4.50
CA GLY A 88 8.51 -0.03 4.73
C GLY A 88 7.20 -0.75 4.40
N LYS A 89 7.19 -2.08 4.29
CA LYS A 89 5.97 -2.88 4.09
C LYS A 89 4.90 -2.63 5.17
N THR A 90 5.24 -2.87 6.44
CA THR A 90 4.33 -2.67 7.58
C THR A 90 3.88 -1.21 7.68
N HIS A 91 4.80 -0.27 7.47
CA HIS A 91 4.45 1.15 7.40
C HIS A 91 3.43 1.44 6.29
N THR A 92 3.51 0.77 5.14
CA THR A 92 2.55 0.97 4.04
C THR A 92 1.20 0.33 4.33
N MET A 93 1.18 -0.89 4.84
CA MET A 93 -0.07 -1.63 5.07
C MET A 93 -0.81 -1.16 6.32
N GLU A 94 -0.11 -0.99 7.44
CA GLU A 94 -0.72 -0.64 8.73
C GLU A 94 -0.48 0.83 9.09
N GLY A 95 0.74 1.32 8.85
CA GLY A 95 1.15 2.67 9.24
C GLY A 95 1.22 2.85 10.75
N VAL A 96 0.90 4.04 11.24
CA VAL A 96 0.81 4.33 12.68
C VAL A 96 -0.65 4.28 13.09
N ILE A 97 -1.01 3.27 13.88
CA ILE A 97 -2.38 3.09 14.39
C ILE A 97 -2.71 4.25 15.34
N GLY A 98 -3.84 4.91 15.11
CA GLY A 98 -4.29 6.05 15.91
C GLY A 98 -3.83 7.43 15.39
N ASP A 99 -2.98 7.47 14.37
CA ASP A 99 -2.58 8.71 13.68
C ASP A 99 -3.28 8.79 12.31
N SER A 100 -4.21 9.73 12.14
CA SER A 100 -5.05 9.85 10.95
C SER A 100 -4.26 10.17 9.68
N GLU A 101 -3.11 10.84 9.80
CA GLU A 101 -2.23 11.18 8.69
C GLU A 101 -1.31 10.00 8.34
N LYS A 102 -0.80 9.30 9.36
CA LYS A 102 0.19 8.23 9.19
C LYS A 102 -0.39 6.81 9.11
N GLN A 103 -1.70 6.63 9.28
CA GLN A 103 -2.36 5.34 9.07
C GLN A 103 -2.17 4.82 7.63
N GLY A 104 -1.94 3.51 7.51
CA GLY A 104 -1.63 2.83 6.25
C GLY A 104 -2.88 2.45 5.45
N ILE A 105 -2.70 1.51 4.52
CA ILE A 105 -3.76 1.05 3.61
C ILE A 105 -4.90 0.36 4.36
N ILE A 106 -4.62 -0.61 5.25
CA ILE A 106 -5.63 -1.41 5.96
C ILE A 106 -6.62 -0.54 6.74
N PRO A 107 -6.19 0.37 7.65
CA PRO A 107 -7.14 1.19 8.41
C PRO A 107 -7.97 2.14 7.51
N ARG A 108 -7.40 2.61 6.39
CA ARG A 108 -8.13 3.44 5.40
C ARG A 108 -9.19 2.64 4.65
N ILE A 109 -8.89 1.40 4.25
CA ILE A 109 -9.87 0.48 3.65
C ILE A 109 -11.03 0.26 4.62
N VAL A 110 -10.72 -0.05 5.88
CA VAL A 110 -11.75 -0.28 6.91
C VAL A 110 -12.64 0.96 7.05
N ASN A 111 -12.04 2.15 7.15
CA ASN A 111 -12.78 3.40 7.24
C ASN A 111 -13.70 3.64 6.03
N ASP A 112 -13.21 3.41 4.80
CA ASP A 112 -14.00 3.62 3.59
C ASP A 112 -15.16 2.63 3.45
N ILE A 113 -14.95 1.36 3.83
CA ILE A 113 -16.01 0.34 3.87
C ILE A 113 -17.12 0.77 4.85
N PHE A 114 -16.75 1.13 6.08
CA PHE A 114 -17.76 1.56 7.06
C PHE A 114 -18.45 2.86 6.65
N THR A 115 -17.70 3.84 6.13
CA THR A 115 -18.27 5.10 5.63
C THR A 115 -19.29 4.84 4.52
N HIS A 116 -19.01 3.91 3.62
CA HIS A 116 -19.94 3.53 2.56
C HIS A 116 -21.21 2.89 3.12
N ILE A 117 -21.09 1.97 4.07
CA ILE A 117 -22.24 1.33 4.73
C ILE A 117 -23.10 2.37 5.46
N TYR A 118 -22.49 3.29 6.20
CA TYR A 118 -23.23 4.35 6.91
C TYR A 118 -24.00 5.26 5.95
N ASN A 119 -23.43 5.61 4.79
CA ASN A 119 -24.09 6.46 3.80
C ASN A 119 -25.26 5.77 3.09
N ILE A 120 -25.32 4.43 3.14
CA ILE A 120 -26.36 3.63 2.48
C ILE A 120 -27.39 3.10 3.49
N ALA A 121 -27.15 3.26 4.79
CA ALA A 121 -28.01 2.77 5.87
C ALA A 121 -29.43 3.35 5.88
N ASP A 122 -29.73 4.37 5.07
CA ASP A 122 -31.09 4.85 4.78
C ASP A 122 -31.86 3.95 3.78
N THR A 123 -31.26 2.86 3.31
CA THR A 123 -31.86 1.86 2.41
C THR A 123 -32.04 0.51 3.13
N GLU A 124 -32.98 -0.33 2.67
CA GLU A 124 -33.24 -1.68 3.22
C GLU A 124 -32.12 -2.71 2.89
N MET A 125 -30.83 -2.34 3.04
CA MET A 125 -29.71 -3.24 2.80
C MET A 125 -29.05 -3.68 4.12
N GLU A 126 -28.97 -4.99 4.33
CA GLU A 126 -28.23 -5.58 5.44
C GLU A 126 -26.80 -5.94 5.02
N PHE A 127 -25.82 -5.54 5.84
CA PHE A 127 -24.40 -5.83 5.60
C PHE A 127 -23.84 -6.76 6.69
N LEU A 128 -23.13 -7.80 6.28
CA LEU A 128 -22.38 -8.69 7.17
C LEU A 128 -20.88 -8.64 6.82
N ILE A 129 -20.06 -8.12 7.73
CA ILE A 129 -18.61 -8.04 7.56
C ILE A 129 -17.95 -9.18 8.33
N ARG A 130 -17.04 -9.91 7.68
CA ARG A 130 -16.22 -10.96 8.30
C ARG A 130 -14.74 -10.68 8.03
N VAL A 131 -13.91 -10.81 9.05
CA VAL A 131 -12.47 -10.59 8.97
C VAL A 131 -11.74 -11.85 9.44
N SER A 132 -10.63 -12.18 8.80
CA SER A 132 -9.75 -13.28 9.20
C SER A 132 -8.30 -12.84 9.05
N TYR A 133 -7.45 -13.20 10.01
CA TYR A 133 -6.02 -12.83 10.01
C TYR A 133 -5.16 -14.09 10.22
N LEU A 134 -4.20 -14.28 9.33
CA LEU A 134 -3.30 -15.44 9.31
C LEU A 134 -1.87 -14.97 9.09
N TYR A 135 -0.90 -15.62 9.75
CA TYR A 135 0.53 -15.36 9.56
C TYR A 135 1.28 -16.67 9.32
N ALA A 136 2.21 -16.66 8.37
CA ALA A 136 3.06 -17.81 8.05
C ALA A 136 4.48 -17.55 8.54
N LEU A 137 4.99 -18.42 9.41
CA LEU A 137 6.38 -18.38 9.89
C LEU A 137 7.19 -19.48 9.21
N ARG A 138 8.33 -19.11 8.63
CA ARG A 138 9.31 -20.09 8.17
C ARG A 138 10.16 -20.54 9.36
N VAL A 139 9.86 -21.72 9.90
CA VAL A 139 10.71 -22.38 10.90
C VAL A 139 11.93 -22.94 10.19
N ARG A 140 13.14 -22.48 10.55
CA ARG A 140 14.37 -23.15 10.12
C ARG A 140 14.62 -24.31 11.08
N PRO A 141 14.85 -25.54 10.58
CA PRO A 141 15.25 -26.63 11.46
C PRO A 141 16.57 -26.28 12.17
N SER A 142 16.64 -26.54 13.48
CA SER A 142 17.88 -26.50 14.24
C SER A 142 18.84 -27.55 13.68
N GLN A 143 20.03 -27.13 13.27
CA GLN A 143 21.13 -28.08 13.06
C GLN A 143 21.62 -28.62 14.39
#